data_AF-A0A965B0E1-F1
#
_entry.id   AF-A0A965B0E1-F1
#
_cell.length_a   1.000
_cell.length_b   1.000
_cell.length_c   1.000
_cell.angle_alpha   90.00
_cell.angle_beta   90.00
_cell.angle_gamma   90.00
#
_symmetry.space_group_name_H-M   'P 1'
#
loop_
_entity.id
_entity.type
_entity.pdbx_description
1 polymer ?
#
loop_
_entity_poly.entity_id
_entity_poly.type
_entity_poly.pdbx_seq_one_letter_code
_entity_poly.pdbx_strand_id
1 'polypeptide(L)' 'MLAILAPGQGSQTPGMLGSWLELPGAADQIARWSALSGLDLARLGTTASAEEITDTA' A
#
# COMPACT_ATOMS: atom_id res chain seq x y z
N MET A 1 -11.79 4.35 26.73
CA MET A 1 -10.63 4.98 26.05
C MET A 1 -10.35 4.17 24.79
N LEU A 2 -10.20 4.81 23.62
CA LEU A 2 -9.90 4.16 22.35
C LEU A 2 -8.54 4.66 21.84
N ALA A 3 -7.66 3.73 21.45
CA ALA A 3 -6.39 4.03 20.80
C ALA A 3 -6.40 3.45 19.38
N ILE A 4 -5.93 4.24 18.40
CA ILE A 4 -5.76 3.80 17.01
C ILE A 4 -4.25 3.85 16.72
N LEU A 5 -3.70 2.73 16.29
CA LEU A 5 -2.27 2.55 16.03
C LEU A 5 -2.08 2.18 14.57
N ALA A 6 -1.02 2.70 13.95
CA ALA A 6 -0.58 2.33 12.61
C ALA A 6 0.79 1.64 12.70
N PRO A 7 0.99 0.48 12.05
CA PRO A 7 2.25 -0.23 12.08
C PRO A 7 3.33 0.47 11.24
N GLY A 8 4.61 0.14 11.50
CA GLY A 8 5.77 0.63 10.75
C GLY A 8 6.30 -0.39 9.72
N GLN A 9 7.48 -0.09 9.16
CA GLN A 9 8.18 -0.97 8.20
C GLN A 9 8.36 -2.39 8.75
N GLY A 10 8.13 -3.39 7.91
CA GLY A 10 8.21 -4.82 8.23
C GLY A 10 6.85 -5.49 8.46
N SER A 11 5.76 -4.73 8.53
CA SER A 11 4.41 -5.30 8.60
C SER A 11 3.79 -5.58 7.23
N GLN A 12 4.35 -5.05 6.15
CA GLN A 12 3.84 -5.21 4.80
C GLN A 12 4.03 -6.65 4.28
N THR A 13 3.07 -7.10 3.48
CA THR A 13 3.12 -8.41 2.80
C THR A 13 2.74 -8.26 1.33
N PRO A 14 3.21 -9.15 0.44
CA PRO A 14 2.78 -9.16 -0.95
C PRO A 14 1.25 -9.24 -1.06
N GLY A 15 0.65 -8.39 -1.88
CA GLY A 15 -0.81 -8.37 -2.04
C GLY A 15 -1.60 -7.63 -0.97
N MET A 16 -0.96 -6.97 0.02
CA MET A 16 -1.67 -6.43 1.20
C MET A 16 -2.82 -5.45 0.87
N LEU A 17 -2.74 -4.73 -0.25
CA LEU A 17 -3.77 -3.77 -0.66
C LEU A 17 -4.86 -4.40 -1.55
N GLY A 18 -4.73 -5.65 -1.98
CA GLY A 18 -5.63 -6.27 -2.97
C GLY A 18 -7.11 -6.15 -2.59
N SER A 19 -7.49 -6.59 -1.40
CA SER A 19 -8.88 -6.49 -0.92
C SER A 19 -9.35 -5.06 -0.63
N TRP A 20 -8.41 -4.15 -0.35
CA TRP A 20 -8.74 -2.75 -0.09
C TRP A 20 -9.07 -1.99 -1.37
N LEU A 21 -8.43 -2.34 -2.49
CA LEU A 21 -8.67 -1.71 -3.78
C LEU A 21 -10.06 -2.03 -4.37
N GLU A 22 -10.71 -3.10 -3.91
CA GLU A 22 -12.08 -3.45 -4.28
C GLU A 22 -13.13 -2.50 -3.66
N LEU A 23 -12.75 -1.70 -2.66
CA LEU A 23 -13.65 -0.74 -2.04
C LEU A 23 -13.95 0.44 -2.99
N PRO A 24 -15.21 0.94 -3.05
CA PRO A 24 -15.57 2.06 -3.91
C PRO A 24 -14.66 3.27 -3.70
N GLY A 25 -13.98 3.71 -4.76
CA GLY A 25 -13.10 4.89 -4.76
C GLY A 25 -11.69 4.66 -4.17
N ALA A 26 -11.37 3.47 -3.65
CA ALA A 26 -10.04 3.18 -3.12
C ALA A 26 -8.97 3.20 -4.23
N ALA A 27 -9.27 2.59 -5.38
CA ALA A 27 -8.37 2.61 -6.54
C ALA A 27 -8.04 4.03 -7.00
N ASP A 28 -9.04 4.91 -7.10
CA ASP A 28 -8.82 6.32 -7.47
C ASP A 28 -7.98 7.08 -6.44
N GLN A 29 -8.16 6.77 -5.15
CA GLN A 29 -7.36 7.37 -4.08
C GLN A 29 -5.90 6.92 -4.15
N ILE A 30 -5.64 5.62 -4.36
CA ILE A 30 -4.29 5.07 -4.53
C ILE A 30 -3.64 5.63 -5.80
N ALA A 31 -4.39 5.81 -6.89
CA ALA A 31 -3.87 6.43 -8.11
C ALA A 31 -3.42 7.88 -7.87
N ARG A 32 -4.19 8.67 -7.11
CA ARG A 32 -3.78 10.03 -6.71
C ARG A 32 -2.51 10.03 -5.87
N TRP A 33 -2.40 9.15 -4.89
CA TRP A 33 -1.19 9.05 -4.06
C TRP A 33 0.03 8.59 -4.85
N SER A 34 -0.17 7.68 -5.81
CA SER A 34 0.88 7.23 -6.73
C SER A 34 1.45 8.40 -7.53
N ALA A 35 0.58 9.26 -8.07
CA ALA A 35 1.00 10.46 -8.78
C ALA A 35 1.78 11.45 -7.89
N LEU A 36 1.40 11.58 -6.60
CA LEU A 36 2.06 12.47 -5.65
C LEU A 36 3.41 11.95 -5.17
N SER A 37 3.55 10.63 -4.99
CA SER A 37 4.78 10.01 -4.52
C SER A 37 5.77 9.69 -5.64
N GLY A 38 5.31 9.64 -6.90
CA GLY A 38 6.09 9.15 -8.03
C GLY A 38 6.29 7.63 -8.03
N LEU A 39 5.58 6.90 -7.17
CA LEU A 39 5.65 5.45 -7.05
C LEU A 39 4.33 4.82 -7.52
N ASP A 40 4.41 3.67 -8.19
CA ASP A 40 3.22 2.88 -8.50
C ASP A 40 2.74 2.12 -7.25
N LEU A 41 1.96 2.80 -6.40
CA LEU A 41 1.48 2.23 -5.13
C LEU A 41 0.47 1.10 -5.34
N ALA A 42 -0.27 1.11 -6.46
CA ALA A 42 -1.18 0.02 -6.79
C ALA A 42 -0.39 -1.28 -7.05
N ARG A 43 0.67 -1.22 -7.86
CA ARG A 43 1.57 -2.36 -8.09
C ARG A 43 2.30 -2.77 -6.81
N LEU A 44 2.86 -1.81 -6.07
CA LEU A 44 3.60 -2.08 -4.83
C LEU A 44 2.71 -2.74 -3.77
N GLY A 45 1.44 -2.35 -3.68
CA GLY A 45 0.51 -2.94 -2.73
C GLY A 45 -0.17 -4.24 -3.17
N THR A 46 -0.03 -4.66 -4.42
CA THR A 46 -0.76 -5.83 -4.96
C THR A 46 0.15 -6.92 -5.52
N THR A 47 1.05 -6.58 -6.43
CA THR A 47 1.81 -7.58 -7.20
C THR A 47 3.30 -7.57 -6.89
N ALA A 48 3.81 -6.53 -6.22
CA ALA A 48 5.23 -6.47 -5.87
C ALA A 48 5.63 -7.60 -4.90
N SER A 49 6.87 -8.04 -5.06
CA SER A 49 7.46 -9.07 -4.22
C SER A 49 7.76 -8.56 -2.81
N ALA A 50 7.99 -9.49 -1.87
CA ALA A 50 8.36 -9.15 -0.50
C ALA A 50 9.69 -8.37 -0.43
N GLU A 51 10.62 -8.64 -1.34
CA GLU A 51 11.91 -7.95 -1.43
C GLU A 51 11.72 -6.48 -1.83
N GLU A 52 10.97 -6.22 -2.90
CA GLU A 52 10.68 -4.87 -3.41
C GLU A 52 9.96 -3.97 -2.39
N ILE A 53 9.09 -4.54 -1.54
CA ILE A 53 8.34 -3.76 -0.55
C ILE A 53 9.08 -3.64 0.79
N THR A 54 10.13 -4.43 1.00
CA THR A 54 10.97 -4.38 2.21
C THR A 54 12.12 -3.42 2.05
N ASP A 55 12.75 -3.43 0.87
CA ASP A 55 13.84 -2.53 0.53
C ASP A 55 13.29 -1.15 0.16
N THR A 56 13.51 -0.18 1.04
CA THR A 56 13.06 1.22 0.88
C THR A 56 14.24 2.20 0.91
N ALA A 57 15.47 1.68 0.76
CA ALA A 57 16.73 2.42 0.86
C ALA A 57 17.23 2.95 -0.50
#